data_AF-A0A0B8P4N0-F1
#
_entry.id   AF-A0A0B8P4N0-F1
#
_cell.length_a   1.000
_cell.length_b   1.000
_cell.length_c   1.000
_cell.angle_alpha   90.00
_cell.angle_beta   90.00
_cell.angle_gamma   90.00
#
_symmetry.space_group_name_H-M   'P 1'
#
loop_
_entity.id
_entity.type
_entity.pdbx_description
1 polymer ?
#
loop_
_entity_poly.entity_id
_entity_poly.type
_entity_poly.pdbx_seq_one_letter_code
_entity_poly.pdbx_strand_id
1 'polypeptide(L)'
;MKIFSNFESGNIHVVSADSPQDIQLTIPADNQTDIAQWFHFRLESEAQQPHHFTISELATSAYPEGWSDYDVVASYDREEWFRIPAKFDGNALTFDIIPEHDSMFFVYFAPYSYDRHQDLLHDAQTHPACKLETLGHTLDNNDISLLTIGEPSPEKKNIWMIGRQHQARPWQNGLSKASCSVF
;
A
#
# COMPACT_ATOMS: atom_id res chain seq x y z
N MET A 1 -16.28 11.79 14.61
CA MET A 1 -15.16 11.00 14.06
C MET A 1 -15.70 9.98 13.08
N LYS A 2 -15.02 9.76 11.96
CA LYS A 2 -15.35 8.75 10.94
C LYS A 2 -14.07 8.10 10.44
N ILE A 3 -14.15 6.83 10.09
CA ILE A 3 -13.03 6.07 9.52
C ILE A 3 -13.50 5.49 8.19
N PHE A 4 -12.66 5.63 7.17
CA PHE A 4 -12.97 5.26 5.79
C PHE A 4 -11.89 4.35 5.22
N SER A 5 -12.32 3.37 4.44
CA SER A 5 -11.45 2.52 3.60
C SER A 5 -12.04 2.30 2.20
N ASN A 6 -13.05 3.08 1.81
CA ASN A 6 -13.75 3.00 0.53
C ASN A 6 -13.00 3.73 -0.60
N PHE A 7 -11.72 3.40 -0.77
CA PHE A 7 -10.84 3.96 -1.79
C PHE A 7 -9.82 2.92 -2.22
N GLU A 8 -9.06 3.22 -3.27
CA GLU A 8 -8.05 2.29 -3.80
C GLU A 8 -7.05 1.84 -2.73
N SER A 9 -6.80 0.53 -2.64
CA SER A 9 -5.98 -0.12 -1.60
C SER A 9 -6.49 0.03 -0.17
N GLY A 10 -7.63 0.67 0.07
CA GLY A 10 -8.23 0.81 1.38
C GLY A 10 -8.59 -0.57 1.97
N ASN A 11 -8.14 -0.82 3.20
CA ASN A 11 -8.44 -2.03 3.94
C ASN A 11 -8.44 -1.75 5.45
N ILE A 12 -9.61 -1.77 6.08
CA ILE A 12 -9.77 -1.79 7.54
C ILE A 12 -11.21 -2.20 7.86
N HIS A 13 -11.41 -2.84 9.01
CA HIS A 13 -12.72 -3.05 9.61
C HIS A 13 -12.79 -2.29 10.94
N VAL A 14 -13.84 -1.48 11.10
CA VAL A 14 -14.07 -0.69 12.32
C VAL A 14 -14.90 -1.52 13.29
N VAL A 15 -14.32 -1.88 14.44
CA VAL A 15 -15.04 -2.56 15.52
C VAL A 15 -15.77 -1.53 16.38
N SER A 16 -15.08 -0.45 16.77
CA SER A 16 -15.66 0.70 17.47
C SER A 16 -14.85 1.97 17.18
N ALA A 17 -15.55 3.09 17.09
CA ALA A 17 -14.96 4.42 16.91
C ALA A 17 -15.80 5.50 17.64
N ASP A 18 -16.44 5.12 18.75
CA ASP A 18 -17.32 6.00 19.52
C ASP A 18 -16.55 7.06 20.33
N SER A 19 -15.29 6.78 20.65
CA SER A 19 -14.39 7.66 21.41
C SER A 19 -13.05 7.81 20.71
N PRO A 20 -12.51 9.05 20.59
CA PRO A 20 -11.14 9.29 20.14
C PRO A 20 -10.09 8.51 20.94
N GLN A 21 -10.33 8.30 22.23
CA GLN A 21 -9.40 7.63 23.15
C GLN A 21 -9.53 6.10 23.16
N ASP A 22 -10.41 5.53 22.33
CA ASP A 22 -10.68 4.10 22.30
C ASP A 22 -11.17 3.67 20.91
N ILE A 23 -10.28 3.75 19.92
CA ILE A 23 -10.58 3.33 18.54
C ILE A 23 -10.13 1.89 18.35
N GLN A 24 -11.09 1.01 18.05
CA GLN A 24 -10.90 -0.43 17.94
C GLN A 24 -11.09 -0.90 16.50
N LEU A 25 -10.06 -1.51 15.94
CA LEU A 25 -9.99 -1.92 14.54
C LEU A 25 -9.54 -3.38 14.41
N THR A 26 -9.89 -3.99 13.27
CA THR A 26 -9.34 -5.26 12.79
C THR A 26 -8.98 -5.15 11.31
N ILE A 27 -8.11 -6.06 10.84
CA ILE A 27 -7.69 -6.12 9.44
C ILE A 27 -8.51 -7.22 8.74
N PRO A 28 -9.34 -6.87 7.74
CA PRO A 28 -10.00 -7.87 6.90
C PRO A 28 -8.98 -8.74 6.17
N ALA A 29 -9.32 -10.02 5.97
CA ALA A 29 -8.54 -10.90 5.11
C ALA A 29 -8.59 -10.42 3.65
N ASP A 30 -7.50 -10.68 2.92
CA ASP A 30 -7.40 -10.40 1.49
C ASP A 30 -8.50 -11.17 0.74
N ASN A 31 -9.03 -10.56 -0.31
CA ASN A 31 -10.14 -11.12 -1.08
C ASN A 31 -9.89 -12.58 -1.49
N GLN A 32 -10.81 -13.47 -1.14
CA GLN A 32 -10.75 -14.92 -1.40
C GLN A 32 -9.57 -15.65 -0.73
N THR A 33 -9.07 -15.14 0.40
CA THR A 33 -8.04 -15.80 1.21
C THR A 33 -8.37 -15.69 2.70
N ASP A 34 -7.61 -16.41 3.53
CA ASP A 34 -7.63 -16.28 5.00
C ASP A 34 -6.45 -15.42 5.51
N ILE A 35 -5.78 -14.68 4.62
CA ILE A 35 -4.54 -13.95 4.92
C ILE A 35 -4.86 -12.50 5.23
N ALA A 36 -4.41 -11.97 6.37
CA ALA A 36 -4.54 -10.55 6.73
C ALA A 36 -3.19 -9.97 7.12
N GLN A 37 -2.84 -8.79 6.59
CA GLN A 37 -1.64 -8.04 6.99
C GLN A 37 -1.75 -6.55 6.60
N TRP A 38 -2.19 -6.29 5.36
CA TRP A 38 -2.27 -4.95 4.82
C TRP A 38 -3.44 -4.18 5.41
N PHE A 39 -3.17 -2.99 5.95
CA PHE A 39 -4.22 -2.03 6.28
C PHE A 39 -3.95 -0.69 5.60
N HIS A 40 -5.02 0.00 5.28
CA HIS A 40 -5.01 1.37 4.75
C HIS A 40 -6.36 2.02 5.03
N PHE A 41 -6.38 3.09 5.81
CA PHE A 41 -7.61 3.81 6.14
C PHE A 41 -7.38 5.30 6.32
N ARG A 42 -8.47 6.06 6.24
CA ARG A 42 -8.51 7.51 6.48
C ARG A 42 -9.33 7.80 7.73
N LEU A 43 -8.76 8.56 8.65
CA LEU A 43 -9.46 9.17 9.76
C LEU A 43 -9.99 10.54 9.33
N GLU A 44 -11.22 10.84 9.72
CA GLU A 44 -11.79 12.19 9.72
C GLU A 44 -12.27 12.51 11.14
N SER A 45 -11.62 13.48 11.80
CA SER A 45 -11.86 13.81 13.21
C SER A 45 -11.51 15.27 13.49
N GLU A 46 -11.63 15.67 14.76
CA GLU A 46 -11.21 17.00 15.20
C GLU A 46 -9.68 17.06 15.32
N ALA A 47 -9.04 18.03 14.66
CA ALA A 47 -7.62 18.30 14.82
C ALA A 47 -7.25 18.69 16.26
N GLN A 48 -5.99 18.51 16.62
CA GLN A 48 -5.42 18.86 17.94
C GLN A 48 -6.06 18.11 19.13
N GLN A 49 -6.83 17.07 18.86
CA GLN A 49 -7.35 16.14 19.85
C GLN A 49 -6.49 14.86 19.85
N PRO A 50 -6.14 14.27 21.00
CA PRO A 50 -5.45 12.99 21.00
C PRO A 50 -6.37 11.84 20.58
N HIS A 51 -5.82 10.87 19.85
CA HIS A 51 -6.49 9.64 19.43
C HIS A 51 -5.64 8.43 19.83
N HIS A 52 -6.29 7.41 20.35
CA HIS A 52 -5.69 6.12 20.70
C HIS A 52 -6.30 5.02 19.83
N PHE A 53 -5.43 4.30 19.12
CA PHE A 53 -5.82 3.25 18.20
C PHE A 53 -5.34 1.89 18.70
N THR A 54 -6.19 0.89 18.56
CA THR A 54 -5.86 -0.52 18.73
C THR A 54 -6.28 -1.28 17.47
N ILE A 55 -5.32 -1.92 16.81
CA ILE A 55 -5.58 -2.90 15.74
C ILE A 55 -5.35 -4.29 16.35
N SER A 56 -6.44 -5.03 16.55
CA SER A 56 -6.45 -6.33 17.20
C SER A 56 -6.37 -7.51 16.22
N GLU A 57 -6.26 -8.73 16.75
CA GLU A 57 -6.24 -10.00 16.00
C GLU A 57 -5.03 -10.17 15.07
N LEU A 58 -3.91 -9.55 15.41
CA LEU A 58 -2.69 -9.60 14.61
C LEU A 58 -1.83 -10.82 14.89
N ALA A 59 -2.10 -11.58 15.96
CA ALA A 59 -1.41 -12.86 16.23
C ALA A 59 -1.66 -13.89 15.12
N THR A 60 -2.78 -13.77 14.40
CA THR A 60 -3.18 -14.62 13.28
C THR A 60 -2.94 -13.98 11.91
N SER A 61 -2.26 -12.84 11.87
CA SER A 61 -1.86 -12.21 10.61
C SER A 61 -0.89 -13.09 9.82
N ALA A 62 -0.66 -12.75 8.56
CA ALA A 62 0.24 -13.48 7.66
C ALA A 62 1.67 -13.59 8.21
N TYR A 63 2.13 -12.51 8.84
CA TYR A 63 3.46 -12.38 9.42
C TYR A 63 3.36 -11.69 10.79
N PRO A 64 2.98 -12.41 11.86
CA PRO A 64 2.81 -11.83 13.19
C PRO A 64 4.10 -11.26 13.75
N GLU A 65 5.26 -11.87 13.43
CA GLU A 65 6.58 -11.38 13.79
C GLU A 65 6.90 -10.01 13.17
N GLY A 66 6.24 -9.67 12.05
CA GLY A 66 6.41 -8.39 11.36
C GLY A 66 5.82 -7.19 12.09
N TRP A 67 5.07 -7.40 13.19
CA TRP A 67 4.56 -6.33 14.05
C TRP A 67 5.49 -5.96 15.19
N SER A 68 6.46 -6.82 15.51
CA SER A 68 7.52 -6.48 16.47
C SER A 68 8.40 -5.37 15.88
N ASP A 69 8.62 -4.30 16.66
CA ASP A 69 9.37 -3.10 16.25
C ASP A 69 8.83 -2.40 14.98
N TYR A 70 7.55 -2.61 14.67
CA TYR A 70 6.88 -1.97 13.55
C TYR A 70 6.18 -0.68 13.99
N ASP A 71 6.42 0.40 13.23
CA ASP A 71 5.75 1.69 13.38
C ASP A 71 4.74 1.91 12.25
N VAL A 72 3.58 2.49 12.57
CA VAL A 72 2.50 2.77 11.59
C VAL A 72 2.94 3.88 10.64
N VAL A 73 2.66 3.74 9.34
CA VAL A 73 2.89 4.82 8.37
C VAL A 73 1.66 5.71 8.30
N ALA A 74 1.84 7.02 8.26
CA ALA A 74 0.74 7.97 8.15
C ALA A 74 1.09 9.15 7.23
N SER A 75 0.07 9.85 6.76
CA SER A 75 0.20 11.01 5.87
C SER A 75 -1.03 11.91 5.94
N TYR A 76 -0.85 13.21 5.75
CA TYR A 76 -1.95 14.17 5.64
C TYR A 76 -2.39 14.40 4.19
N ASP A 77 -1.48 14.26 3.22
CA ASP A 77 -1.66 14.64 1.81
C ASP A 77 -1.57 13.47 0.81
N ARG A 78 -1.16 12.28 1.28
CA ARG A 78 -0.86 11.06 0.51
C ARG A 78 0.41 11.13 -0.34
N GLU A 79 1.20 12.17 -0.18
CA GLU A 79 2.49 12.37 -0.87
C GLU A 79 3.64 12.17 0.10
N GLU A 80 3.63 12.89 1.22
CA GLU A 80 4.63 12.82 2.27
C GLU A 80 4.17 11.84 3.37
N TRP A 81 4.98 10.81 3.61
CA TRP A 81 4.65 9.74 4.55
C TRP A 81 5.68 9.68 5.68
N PHE A 82 5.19 9.55 6.91
CA PHE A 82 6.02 9.46 8.12
C PHE A 82 5.59 8.31 9.03
N ARG A 83 6.40 8.01 10.05
CA ARG A 83 6.17 6.91 10.99
C ARG A 83 5.60 7.44 12.30
N ILE A 84 4.63 6.70 12.84
CA ILE A 84 4.05 6.89 14.17
C ILE A 84 4.50 5.70 15.02
N PRO A 85 5.19 5.95 16.15
CA PRO A 85 5.59 4.89 17.07
C PRO A 85 4.41 4.01 17.46
N ALA A 86 4.58 2.71 17.33
CA ALA A 86 3.56 1.75 17.72
C ALA A 86 4.12 0.64 18.62
N LYS A 87 3.25 0.03 19.40
CA LYS A 87 3.59 -1.05 20.31
C LYS A 87 2.74 -2.27 20.02
N PHE A 88 3.42 -3.38 19.79
CA PHE A 88 2.81 -4.70 19.63
C PHE A 88 2.93 -5.50 20.94
N ASP A 89 1.83 -6.07 21.42
CA ASP A 89 1.79 -6.87 22.65
C ASP A 89 1.75 -8.39 22.42
N GLY A 90 1.85 -8.82 21.16
CA GLY A 90 1.71 -10.21 20.74
C GLY A 90 0.39 -10.51 20.03
N ASN A 91 -0.63 -9.65 20.15
CA ASN A 91 -1.89 -9.79 19.40
C ASN A 91 -2.50 -8.47 18.93
N ALA A 92 -2.19 -7.36 19.58
CA ALA A 92 -2.69 -6.04 19.22
C ALA A 92 -1.54 -5.06 18.98
N LEU A 93 -1.69 -4.24 17.94
CA LEU A 93 -0.84 -3.09 17.66
C LEU A 93 -1.54 -1.83 18.17
N THR A 94 -0.87 -1.11 19.05
CA THR A 94 -1.40 0.12 19.67
C THR A 94 -0.54 1.32 19.31
N PHE A 95 -1.16 2.46 19.04
CA PHE A 95 -0.47 3.71 18.73
C PHE A 95 -1.33 4.93 19.08
N ASP A 96 -0.64 6.02 19.42
CA ASP A 96 -1.23 7.29 19.81
C ASP A 96 -0.83 8.38 18.82
N ILE A 97 -1.74 9.30 18.52
CA ILE A 97 -1.47 10.45 17.65
C ILE A 97 -2.31 11.65 18.08
N ILE A 98 -1.79 12.85 17.84
CA ILE A 98 -2.56 14.10 17.92
C ILE A 98 -2.56 14.68 16.49
N PRO A 99 -3.63 14.45 15.70
CA PRO A 99 -3.65 14.90 14.31
C PRO A 99 -3.54 16.42 14.21
N GLU A 100 -2.68 16.90 13.31
CA GLU A 100 -2.53 18.34 13.07
C GLU A 100 -3.69 18.93 12.25
N HIS A 101 -4.36 18.06 11.48
CA HIS A 101 -5.45 18.39 10.57
C HIS A 101 -6.62 17.42 10.73
N ASP A 102 -7.79 17.82 10.24
CA ASP A 102 -9.04 17.07 10.42
C ASP A 102 -9.08 15.73 9.66
N SER A 103 -8.18 15.52 8.69
CA SER A 103 -8.11 14.30 7.89
C SER A 103 -6.69 13.78 7.79
N MET A 104 -6.52 12.47 7.98
CA MET A 104 -5.22 11.81 7.94
C MET A 104 -5.36 10.36 7.48
N PHE A 105 -4.39 9.86 6.72
CA PHE A 105 -4.29 8.47 6.29
C PHE A 105 -3.32 7.70 7.18
N PHE A 106 -3.65 6.43 7.43
CA PHE A 106 -2.83 5.45 8.13
C PHE A 106 -2.71 4.21 7.24
N VAL A 107 -1.50 3.66 7.12
CA VAL A 107 -1.22 2.58 6.18
C VAL A 107 -0.09 1.68 6.68
N TYR A 108 -0.07 0.43 6.22
CA TYR A 108 1.00 -0.51 6.51
C TYR A 108 2.36 -0.07 5.90
N PHE A 109 2.33 0.43 4.67
CA PHE A 109 3.46 1.02 3.96
C PHE A 109 2.95 2.04 2.94
N ALA A 110 3.74 3.06 2.58
CA ALA A 110 3.34 4.05 1.58
C ALA A 110 2.78 3.37 0.29
N PRO A 111 1.50 3.60 -0.04
CA PRO A 111 0.85 2.93 -1.15
C PRO A 111 1.36 3.46 -2.48
N TYR A 112 1.20 2.65 -3.51
CA TYR A 112 1.47 3.03 -4.90
C TYR A 112 0.20 2.76 -5.69
N SER A 113 -0.53 3.82 -5.99
CA SER A 113 -1.83 3.75 -6.67
C SER A 113 -1.68 3.25 -8.09
N TYR A 114 -2.79 2.73 -8.62
CA TYR A 114 -2.94 2.35 -10.00
C TYR A 114 -2.80 3.58 -10.90
N ASP A 115 -3.36 4.73 -10.51
CA ASP A 115 -3.17 5.99 -11.26
C ASP A 115 -1.68 6.36 -11.35
N ARG A 116 -0.94 6.29 -10.24
CA ARG A 116 0.51 6.53 -10.24
C ARG A 116 1.27 5.53 -11.10
N HIS A 117 0.81 4.28 -11.16
CA HIS A 117 1.35 3.27 -12.06
C HIS A 117 1.09 3.60 -13.53
N GLN A 118 -0.12 4.06 -13.86
CA GLN A 118 -0.44 4.51 -15.20
C GLN A 118 0.40 5.72 -15.57
N ASP A 119 0.53 6.72 -14.69
CA ASP A 119 1.38 7.90 -14.93
C ASP A 119 2.83 7.51 -15.22
N LEU A 120 3.40 6.59 -14.42
CA LEU A 120 4.77 6.09 -14.65
C LEU A 120 4.92 5.45 -16.04
N LEU A 121 4.00 4.58 -16.43
CA LEU A 121 4.08 3.91 -17.72
C LEU A 121 3.90 4.90 -18.88
N HIS A 122 3.00 5.87 -18.72
CA HIS A 122 2.71 6.88 -19.74
C HIS A 122 3.80 7.92 -19.88
N ASP A 123 4.50 8.27 -18.80
CA ASP A 123 5.72 9.07 -18.86
C ASP A 123 6.85 8.27 -19.54
N ALA A 124 7.10 7.04 -19.08
CA ALA A 124 8.22 6.24 -19.57
C ALA A 124 8.11 5.89 -21.07
N GLN A 125 6.90 5.66 -21.60
CA GLN A 125 6.71 5.36 -23.03
C GLN A 125 7.04 6.53 -23.96
N THR A 126 7.12 7.77 -23.45
CA THR A 126 7.47 8.93 -24.27
C THR A 126 8.94 8.91 -24.71
N HIS A 127 9.78 8.13 -24.02
CA HIS A 127 11.17 8.00 -24.38
C HIS A 127 11.34 7.15 -25.66
N PRO A 128 12.17 7.55 -26.65
CA PRO A 128 12.28 6.86 -27.94
C PRO A 128 12.74 5.39 -27.88
N ALA A 129 13.48 5.04 -26.82
CA ALA A 129 13.92 3.66 -26.60
C ALA A 129 12.87 2.79 -25.89
N CYS A 130 11.72 3.34 -25.51
CA CYS A 130 10.69 2.63 -24.76
C CYS A 130 9.54 2.22 -25.68
N LYS A 131 9.00 1.02 -25.45
CA LYS A 131 7.79 0.53 -26.09
C LYS A 131 6.87 -0.09 -25.03
N LEU A 132 5.66 0.45 -24.91
CA LEU A 132 4.64 -0.06 -24.00
C LEU A 132 3.69 -1.00 -24.75
N GLU A 133 3.43 -2.17 -24.18
CA GLU A 133 2.54 -3.19 -24.73
C GLU A 133 1.63 -3.75 -23.62
N THR A 134 0.35 -3.94 -23.92
CA THR A 134 -0.58 -4.65 -23.01
C THR A 134 -0.51 -6.15 -23.29
N LEU A 135 -0.10 -6.94 -22.30
CA LEU A 135 0.02 -8.39 -22.40
C LEU A 135 -1.32 -9.12 -22.22
N GLY A 136 -2.29 -8.46 -21.58
CA GLY A 136 -3.59 -8.99 -21.25
C GLY A 136 -4.21 -8.21 -20.09
N HIS A 137 -5.23 -8.80 -19.46
CA HIS A 137 -5.98 -8.17 -18.38
C HIS A 137 -5.98 -9.04 -17.11
N THR A 138 -6.11 -8.40 -15.95
CA THR A 138 -6.35 -9.07 -14.66
C THR A 138 -7.80 -9.56 -14.57
N LEU A 139 -8.14 -10.26 -13.48
CA LEU A 139 -9.53 -10.70 -13.21
C LEU A 139 -10.49 -9.51 -13.07
N ASP A 140 -10.02 -8.38 -12.56
CA ASP A 140 -10.78 -7.13 -12.43
C ASP A 140 -10.66 -6.24 -13.68
N ASN A 141 -10.17 -6.80 -14.79
CA ASN A 141 -10.05 -6.15 -16.09
C ASN A 141 -9.10 -4.93 -16.14
N ASN A 142 -8.09 -4.91 -15.25
CA ASN A 142 -6.99 -3.94 -15.33
C ASN A 142 -5.90 -4.44 -16.28
N ASP A 143 -5.18 -3.53 -16.94
CA ASP A 143 -4.12 -3.89 -17.87
C ASP A 143 -2.89 -4.50 -17.18
N ILE A 144 -2.36 -5.57 -17.77
CA ILE A 144 -1.04 -6.14 -17.45
C ILE A 144 -0.06 -5.61 -18.49
N SER A 145 0.67 -4.56 -18.15
CA SER A 145 1.56 -3.87 -19.07
C SER A 145 2.99 -4.43 -19.07
N LEU A 146 3.64 -4.41 -20.24
CA LEU A 146 5.05 -4.67 -20.47
C LEU A 146 5.70 -3.40 -21.05
N LEU A 147 6.72 -2.89 -20.38
CA LEU A 147 7.56 -1.82 -20.91
C LEU A 147 8.88 -2.42 -21.41
N THR A 148 9.11 -2.40 -22.70
CA THR A 148 10.41 -2.78 -23.28
C THR A 148 11.29 -1.54 -23.37
N ILE A 149 12.53 -1.65 -22.89
CA ILE A 149 13.55 -0.59 -22.98
C ILE A 149 14.70 -1.10 -23.86
N GLY A 150 14.93 -0.37 -24.96
CA GLY A 150 15.90 -0.68 -25.99
C GLY A 150 15.31 -1.47 -27.16
N GLU A 151 16.16 -1.76 -28.14
CA GLU A 151 15.79 -2.53 -29.33
C GLU A 151 16.22 -4.00 -29.18
N PRO A 152 15.29 -4.96 -29.41
CA PRO A 152 15.61 -6.38 -29.43
C PRO A 152 16.66 -6.71 -30.50
N SER A 153 17.67 -7.49 -30.14
CA SER A 153 18.68 -7.99 -31.07
C SER A 153 19.13 -9.39 -30.64
N PRO A 154 19.43 -10.32 -31.57
CA PRO A 154 20.03 -11.61 -31.25
C PRO A 154 21.36 -11.51 -30.47
N GLU A 155 22.04 -10.38 -30.56
CA GLU A 155 23.31 -10.13 -29.87
C GLU A 155 23.13 -9.62 -28.44
N LYS A 156 21.92 -9.18 -28.07
CA LYS A 156 21.60 -8.63 -26.75
C LYS A 156 20.95 -9.68 -25.86
N LYS A 157 21.17 -9.56 -24.56
CA LYS A 157 20.46 -10.36 -23.56
C LYS A 157 19.07 -9.80 -23.31
N ASN A 158 18.11 -10.69 -23.09
CA ASN A 158 16.78 -10.33 -22.61
C ASN A 158 16.78 -10.34 -21.07
N ILE A 159 16.76 -9.16 -20.45
CA ILE A 159 16.69 -9.04 -18.98
C ILE A 159 15.25 -8.75 -18.59
N TRP A 160 14.67 -9.61 -17.75
CA TRP A 160 13.31 -9.45 -17.25
C TRP A 160 13.33 -8.95 -15.81
N MET A 161 12.61 -7.86 -15.56
CA MET A 161 12.40 -7.31 -14.22
C MET A 161 10.90 -7.28 -13.94
N ILE A 162 10.45 -7.97 -12.89
CA ILE A 162 9.03 -8.03 -12.49
C ILE A 162 8.90 -7.69 -11.00
N GLY A 163 7.82 -7.01 -10.65
CA GLY A 163 7.58 -6.46 -9.33
C GLY A 163 6.13 -6.56 -8.92
N ARG A 164 5.90 -6.46 -7.60
CA ARG A 164 4.57 -6.45 -6.95
C ARG A 164 3.68 -7.65 -7.32
N GLN A 165 4.26 -8.85 -7.35
CA GLN A 165 3.45 -10.08 -7.41
C GLN A 165 2.57 -10.25 -6.16
N HIS A 166 3.03 -9.73 -5.01
CA HIS A 166 2.22 -9.61 -3.81
C HIS A 166 1.70 -8.18 -3.73
N GLN A 167 0.38 -8.02 -3.70
CA GLN A 167 -0.29 -6.70 -3.75
C GLN A 167 0.15 -5.78 -2.58
N ALA A 168 0.28 -6.35 -1.38
CA ALA A 168 0.68 -5.69 -0.13
C ALA A 168 2.18 -5.28 -0.04
N ARG A 169 2.96 -5.40 -1.13
CA ARG A 169 4.39 -5.01 -1.16
C ARG A 169 4.67 -3.85 -2.13
N PRO A 170 4.16 -2.63 -1.84
CA PRO A 170 4.23 -1.50 -2.76
C PRO A 170 5.65 -1.00 -3.04
N TRP A 171 6.65 -1.28 -2.19
CA TRP A 171 8.06 -0.95 -2.47
C TRP A 171 8.65 -1.70 -3.67
N GLN A 172 7.97 -2.74 -4.17
CA GLN A 172 8.37 -3.47 -5.37
C GLN A 172 7.93 -2.79 -6.68
N ASN A 173 7.22 -1.64 -6.63
CA ASN A 173 6.74 -0.94 -7.83
C ASN A 173 7.81 -0.26 -8.68
N GLY A 174 9.07 -0.20 -8.23
CA GLY A 174 10.19 0.17 -9.11
C GLY A 174 10.45 -0.83 -10.25
N LEU A 175 9.61 -1.86 -10.41
CA LEU A 175 9.81 -3.03 -11.25
C LEU A 175 8.49 -3.46 -11.92
N SER A 176 7.68 -2.56 -12.49
CA SER A 176 6.66 -3.00 -13.47
C SER A 176 7.39 -3.72 -14.60
N LYS A 177 6.88 -4.89 -15.06
CA LYS A 177 7.50 -5.74 -16.10
C LYS A 177 8.32 -4.93 -17.09
N ALA A 178 9.63 -4.85 -16.85
CA ALA A 178 10.56 -4.15 -17.71
C ALA A 178 11.42 -5.22 -18.36
N SER A 179 11.22 -5.44 -19.65
CA SER A 179 12.21 -6.16 -20.45
C SER A 179 13.25 -5.14 -20.90
N CYS A 180 14.40 -5.16 -20.23
CA CYS A 180 15.52 -4.30 -20.58
C CYS A 180 16.47 -5.11 -21.47
N SER A 181 16.61 -4.73 -22.74
CA SER A 181 17.64 -5.29 -23.61
C SER A 181 18.90 -4.45 -23.43
N VAL A 182 19.67 -4.72 -22.37
CA VAL A 182 20.87 -3.95 -22.03
C VAL A 182 22.13 -4.63 -22.60
N PHE A 183 22.85 -3.83 -23.40
CA PHE A 183 24.18 -3.95 -24.03
C PHE A 183 24.58 -5.30 -24.65
#